data_AF-A0A1Q2L0P3-F1
#
_entry.id   AF-A0A1Q2L0P3-F1
#
_cell.length_a   1.000
_cell.length_b   1.000
_cell.length_c   1.000
_cell.angle_alpha   90.00
_cell.angle_beta   90.00
_cell.angle_gamma   90.00
#
_symmetry.space_group_name_H-M   'P 1'
#
loop_
_entity.id
_entity.type
_entity.pdbx_description
1 polymer ?
#
loop_
_entity_poly.entity_id
_entity_poly.type
_entity_poly.pdbx_seq_one_letter_code
_entity_poly.pdbx_strand_id
1 'polypeptide(L)'
;MKKHLLILFGIIFFLMQPFFLWLLEPEETLDVAVLDKTVPQENYREHHGLIWLLQHYKYRAAEGEPYRNIADYYGFIPDEADESYGIRTLPPSLDGTDLIYVADTYGVYKEDLAWNEEIASGDALELCWLVNTFKLYENRLATPLAAFLFPDSAARKQAHRLLPVCLFPVFT
;
A
#
# COMPACT_ATOMS: atom_id res chain seq x y z
N MET A 1 -31.91 44.05 -0.92
CA MET A 1 -31.13 43.24 0.04
C MET A 1 -31.56 41.77 0.07
N LYS A 2 -32.85 41.43 0.30
CA LYS A 2 -33.36 40.05 0.34
C LYS A 2 -33.01 39.18 -0.90
N LYS A 3 -33.10 39.73 -2.12
CA LYS A 3 -32.76 39.00 -3.37
C LYS A 3 -31.30 38.56 -3.45
N HIS A 4 -30.37 39.38 -2.93
CA HIS A 4 -28.94 39.05 -2.92
C HIS A 4 -28.61 37.99 -1.88
N LEU A 5 -29.33 37.99 -0.74
CA LEU A 5 -29.23 36.94 0.27
C LEU A 5 -29.67 35.57 -0.30
N LEU A 6 -30.77 35.54 -1.06
CA LEU A 6 -31.26 34.31 -1.69
C LEU A 6 -30.28 33.77 -2.74
N ILE A 7 -29.69 34.66 -3.57
CA ILE A 7 -28.67 34.27 -4.55
C ILE A 7 -27.42 33.72 -3.85
N LEU A 8 -26.96 34.39 -2.79
CA LEU A 8 -25.81 33.93 -2.01
C LEU A 8 -26.06 32.54 -1.41
N PHE A 9 -27.24 32.31 -0.84
CA PHE A 9 -27.62 31.00 -0.30
C PHE A 9 -27.66 29.92 -1.38
N GLY A 10 -28.20 30.23 -2.57
CA GLY A 10 -28.21 29.31 -3.71
C GLY A 10 -26.80 28.92 -4.18
N ILE A 11 -25.87 29.88 -4.22
CA ILE A 11 -24.46 29.61 -4.57
C ILE A 11 -23.81 28.70 -3.53
N ILE A 12 -23.99 29.00 -2.24
CA ILE A 12 -23.43 28.15 -1.16
C ILE A 12 -23.99 26.73 -1.25
N PHE A 13 -25.31 26.58 -1.45
CA PHE A 13 -25.93 25.27 -1.58
C PHE A 13 -25.42 24.49 -2.80
N PHE A 14 -25.21 25.17 -3.92
CA PHE A 14 -24.64 24.57 -5.13
C PHE A 14 -23.20 24.10 -4.91
N LEU A 15 -22.37 24.90 -4.24
CA LEU A 15 -20.99 24.54 -3.91
C LEU A 15 -20.90 23.38 -2.89
N MET A 16 -21.92 23.21 -2.04
CA MET A 16 -21.98 22.13 -1.05
C MET A 16 -22.55 20.81 -1.60
N GLN A 17 -23.07 20.77 -2.84
CA GLN A 17 -23.60 19.54 -3.44
C GLN A 17 -22.66 18.32 -3.35
N PRO A 18 -21.37 18.40 -3.72
CA PRO A 18 -20.49 17.23 -3.63
C PRO A 18 -20.37 16.69 -2.21
N PHE A 19 -20.39 17.58 -1.20
CA PHE A 19 -20.37 17.17 0.20
C PHE A 19 -21.63 16.41 0.61
N PHE A 20 -22.82 16.87 0.18
CA PHE A 20 -24.07 16.17 0.48
C PHE A 20 -24.19 14.83 -0.25
N LEU A 21 -23.76 14.78 -1.52
CA LEU A 21 -23.72 13.53 -2.27
C LEU A 21 -22.78 12.52 -1.61
N TRP A 22 -21.58 12.96 -1.22
CA TRP A 22 -20.64 12.14 -0.46
C TRP A 22 -21.24 11.71 0.88
N LEU A 23 -21.94 12.57 1.62
CA LEU A 23 -22.54 12.21 2.91
C LEU A 23 -23.59 11.10 2.78
N LEU A 24 -24.35 11.07 1.68
CA LEU A 24 -25.42 10.10 1.42
C LEU A 24 -24.92 8.78 0.83
N GLU A 25 -23.67 8.70 0.40
CA GLU A 25 -23.09 7.47 -0.14
C GLU A 25 -23.07 6.35 0.92
N PRO A 26 -23.53 5.12 0.60
CA PRO A 26 -23.47 4.01 1.54
C PRO A 26 -22.02 3.59 1.79
N GLU A 27 -21.79 2.86 2.88
CA GLU A 27 -20.50 2.24 3.17
C GLU A 27 -20.48 0.83 2.60
N GLU A 28 -19.33 0.42 2.08
CA GLU A 28 -19.14 -0.91 1.49
C GLU A 28 -17.95 -1.63 2.14
N THR A 29 -18.03 -2.95 2.27
CA THR A 29 -16.91 -3.76 2.74
C THR A 29 -15.99 -4.08 1.58
N LEU A 30 -14.70 -3.80 1.74
CA LEU A 30 -13.65 -4.15 0.80
C LEU A 30 -12.41 -4.48 1.63
N ASP A 31 -12.09 -5.76 1.76
CA ASP A 31 -10.91 -6.21 2.50
C ASP A 31 -9.65 -6.10 1.62
N VAL A 32 -8.71 -5.25 2.03
CA VAL A 32 -7.51 -4.90 1.25
C VAL A 32 -6.26 -5.35 1.99
N ALA A 33 -5.52 -6.30 1.40
CA ALA A 33 -4.19 -6.65 1.87
C ALA A 33 -3.15 -5.72 1.23
N VAL A 34 -2.53 -4.88 2.06
CA VAL A 34 -1.45 -3.96 1.64
C VAL A 34 -0.10 -4.66 1.81
N LEU A 35 0.67 -4.77 0.74
CA LEU A 35 2.05 -5.25 0.74
C LEU A 35 2.97 -4.09 0.35
N ASP A 36 3.81 -3.65 1.27
CA ASP A 36 4.80 -2.60 1.03
C ASP A 36 6.10 -2.96 1.74
N LYS A 37 7.20 -3.07 0.98
CA LYS A 37 8.50 -3.44 1.54
C LYS A 37 9.40 -2.24 1.76
N THR A 38 9.00 -1.03 1.37
CA THR A 38 9.83 0.17 1.47
C THR A 38 9.19 1.22 2.37
N VAL A 39 9.17 0.94 3.68
CA VAL A 39 8.68 1.89 4.68
C VAL A 39 9.81 2.22 5.66
N PRO A 40 10.67 3.21 5.37
CA PRO A 40 11.86 3.47 6.17
C PRO A 40 11.58 4.18 7.51
N GLN A 41 10.38 4.78 7.68
CA GLN A 41 10.05 5.68 8.78
C GLN A 41 8.60 5.46 9.28
N GLU A 42 8.36 5.72 10.56
CA GLU A 42 7.06 5.57 11.23
C GLU A 42 6.03 6.66 10.87
N ASN A 43 6.39 7.62 10.01
CA ASN A 43 5.41 8.58 9.49
C ASN A 43 4.47 7.97 8.43
N TYR A 44 4.82 6.78 7.92
CA TYR A 44 4.06 6.02 6.91
C TYR A 44 3.57 6.87 5.73
N ARG A 45 4.34 7.89 5.33
CA ARG A 45 3.92 8.93 4.37
C ARG A 45 3.26 8.36 3.11
N GLU A 46 3.73 7.23 2.64
CA GLU A 46 3.34 6.61 1.37
C GLU A 46 1.99 5.88 1.45
N HIS A 47 1.59 5.45 2.65
CA HIS A 47 0.30 4.80 2.88
C HIS A 47 -0.86 5.80 3.06
N HIS A 48 -0.59 7.09 3.34
CA HIS A 48 -1.65 8.07 3.63
C HIS A 48 -2.61 8.22 2.46
N GLY A 49 -2.08 8.20 1.23
CA GLY A 49 -2.88 8.32 0.02
C GLY A 49 -3.87 7.16 -0.13
N LEU A 50 -3.40 5.93 0.09
CA LEU A 50 -4.25 4.74 0.01
C LEU A 50 -5.33 4.73 1.10
N ILE A 51 -4.94 4.96 2.36
CA ILE A 51 -5.88 4.97 3.47
C ILE A 51 -6.92 6.09 3.30
N TRP A 52 -6.49 7.28 2.86
CA TRP A 52 -7.40 8.36 2.53
C TRP A 52 -8.38 7.97 1.42
N LEU A 53 -7.89 7.31 0.37
CA LEU A 53 -8.72 6.85 -0.74
C LEU A 53 -9.80 5.86 -0.26
N LEU A 54 -9.39 4.87 0.53
CA LEU A 54 -10.30 3.86 1.08
C LEU A 54 -11.37 4.49 1.96
N GLN A 55 -10.99 5.41 2.85
CA GLN A 55 -11.95 6.16 3.67
C GLN A 55 -12.84 7.10 2.84
N HIS A 56 -12.29 7.74 1.80
CA HIS A 56 -13.04 8.66 0.94
C HIS A 56 -14.16 7.94 0.21
N TYR A 57 -13.90 6.73 -0.29
CA TYR A 57 -14.91 5.87 -0.88
C TYR A 57 -15.73 5.06 0.15
N LYS A 58 -15.58 5.38 1.44
CA LYS A 58 -16.30 4.73 2.55
C LYS A 58 -16.16 3.22 2.58
N TYR A 59 -15.00 2.72 2.17
CA TYR A 59 -14.68 1.31 2.32
C TYR A 59 -14.36 0.98 3.77
N ARG A 60 -14.82 -0.21 4.19
CA ARG A 60 -14.56 -0.82 5.49
C ARG A 60 -13.72 -2.08 5.28
N ALA A 61 -12.79 -2.33 6.19
CA ALA A 61 -12.02 -3.57 6.26
C ALA A 61 -12.95 -4.75 6.63
N ALA A 62 -12.37 -5.96 6.71
CA ALA A 62 -13.08 -7.12 7.22
C ALA A 62 -13.83 -6.79 8.53
N GLU A 63 -15.01 -7.41 8.70
CA GLU A 63 -15.90 -7.21 9.86
C GLU A 63 -16.52 -5.81 10.01
N GLY A 64 -16.32 -4.91 9.03
CA GLY A 64 -16.95 -3.58 9.01
C GLY A 64 -16.13 -2.48 9.70
N GLU A 65 -14.89 -2.77 10.07
CA GLU A 65 -14.02 -1.80 10.72
C GLU A 65 -13.55 -0.71 9.73
N PRO A 66 -13.46 0.57 10.14
CA PRO A 66 -12.87 1.59 9.29
C PRO A 66 -11.37 1.33 9.07
N TYR A 67 -10.88 1.65 7.87
CA TYR A 67 -9.45 1.78 7.62
C TYR A 67 -8.87 2.94 8.43
N ARG A 68 -8.37 2.69 9.64
CA ARG A 68 -7.79 3.73 10.51
C ARG A 68 -6.29 3.64 10.62
N ASN A 69 -5.75 2.43 10.52
CA ASN A 69 -4.35 2.19 10.83
C ASN A 69 -3.52 2.18 9.56
N ILE A 70 -2.71 3.22 9.41
CA ILE A 70 -1.77 3.36 8.31
C ILE A 70 -0.59 2.37 8.39
N ALA A 71 -0.36 1.80 9.58
CA ALA A 71 0.63 0.77 9.84
C ALA A 71 0.08 -0.66 9.64
N ASP A 72 -1.11 -0.80 9.06
CA ASP A 72 -1.68 -2.10 8.75
C ASP A 72 -1.33 -2.56 7.33
N TYR A 73 -0.15 -3.15 7.20
CA TYR A 73 0.41 -3.67 5.95
C TYR A 73 1.40 -4.79 6.23
N TYR A 74 1.71 -5.56 5.20
CA TYR A 74 2.73 -6.59 5.19
C TYR A 74 4.02 -6.05 4.60
N GLY A 75 5.15 -6.32 5.24
CA GLY A 75 6.48 -5.92 4.79
C GLY A 75 7.37 -5.40 5.92
N PHE A 76 8.19 -4.40 5.62
CA PHE A 76 9.20 -3.87 6.55
C PHE A 76 8.54 -2.90 7.53
N ILE A 77 8.67 -3.11 8.84
CA ILE A 77 8.10 -2.25 9.88
C ILE A 77 9.24 -1.58 10.66
N PRO A 78 9.43 -0.25 10.55
CA PRO A 78 10.43 0.46 11.33
C PRO A 78 10.00 0.58 12.79
N ASP A 79 10.97 0.53 13.70
CA ASP A 79 10.84 0.90 15.10
C ASP A 79 11.92 1.95 15.40
N GLU A 80 11.52 3.22 15.34
CA GLU A 80 12.44 4.35 15.54
C GLU A 80 12.85 4.50 17.00
N ALA A 81 12.04 4.01 17.95
CA ALA A 81 12.33 4.10 19.38
C ALA A 81 13.42 3.11 19.81
N ASP A 82 13.37 1.89 19.28
CA ASP A 82 14.34 0.82 19.54
C ASP A 82 15.45 0.74 18.47
N GLU A 83 15.48 1.69 17.52
CA GLU A 83 16.42 1.73 16.38
C GLU A 83 16.49 0.38 15.63
N SER A 84 15.33 -0.25 15.48
CA SER A 84 15.21 -1.62 15.00
C SER A 84 14.13 -1.74 13.92
N TYR A 85 13.95 -2.96 13.40
CA TYR A 85 12.89 -3.21 12.44
C TYR A 85 12.32 -4.62 12.59
N GLY A 86 11.03 -4.72 12.30
CA GLY A 86 10.32 -5.98 12.11
C GLY A 86 10.05 -6.27 10.65
N ILE A 87 9.72 -7.53 10.35
CA ILE A 87 9.18 -7.92 9.04
C ILE A 87 7.85 -8.63 9.29
N ARG A 88 6.76 -8.03 8.80
CA ARG A 88 5.44 -8.68 8.78
C ARG A 88 5.29 -9.46 7.49
N THR A 89 5.40 -10.78 7.57
CA THR A 89 5.22 -11.65 6.42
C THR A 89 3.75 -11.80 6.05
N LEU A 90 3.47 -12.00 4.76
CA LEU A 90 2.14 -12.39 4.31
C LEU A 90 1.69 -13.70 5.00
N PRO A 91 0.40 -13.82 5.32
CA PRO A 91 -0.15 -15.08 5.82
C PRO A 91 -0.07 -16.17 4.75
N PRO A 92 -0.15 -17.46 5.14
CA PRO A 92 -0.14 -18.58 4.20
C PRO A 92 -1.32 -18.58 3.22
N SER A 93 -2.42 -17.92 3.58
CA SER A 93 -3.60 -17.73 2.74
C SER A 93 -4.13 -16.31 2.90
N LEU A 94 -4.68 -15.76 1.82
CA LEU A 94 -5.39 -14.48 1.75
C LEU A 94 -6.88 -14.71 1.45
N ASP A 95 -7.42 -15.86 1.86
CA ASP A 95 -8.84 -16.15 1.72
C ASP A 95 -9.67 -15.10 2.46
N GLY A 96 -10.65 -14.51 1.77
CA GLY A 96 -11.48 -13.42 2.30
C GLY A 96 -10.96 -12.02 2.00
N THR A 97 -9.76 -11.89 1.41
CA THR A 97 -9.26 -10.61 0.90
C THR A 97 -9.81 -10.34 -0.50
N ASP A 98 -10.46 -9.19 -0.67
CA ASP A 98 -11.07 -8.77 -1.94
C ASP A 98 -10.03 -8.15 -2.89
N LEU A 99 -9.01 -7.51 -2.34
CA LEU A 99 -7.99 -6.78 -3.10
C LEU A 99 -6.60 -6.90 -2.48
N ILE A 100 -5.59 -7.15 -3.30
CA ILE A 100 -4.19 -7.06 -2.89
C ILE A 100 -3.60 -5.79 -3.50
N TYR A 101 -3.15 -4.86 -2.66
CA TYR A 101 -2.44 -3.66 -3.07
C TYR A 101 -0.95 -3.87 -2.82
N VAL A 102 -0.15 -3.86 -3.89
CA VAL A 102 1.31 -4.01 -3.80
C VAL A 102 1.96 -2.68 -4.13
N ALA A 103 2.65 -2.10 -3.15
CA ALA A 103 3.52 -0.95 -3.29
C ALA A 103 4.98 -1.36 -3.07
N ASP A 104 5.88 -0.58 -3.68
CA ASP A 104 7.32 -0.55 -3.44
C ASP A 104 7.94 -1.84 -2.87
N THR A 105 8.40 -2.71 -3.79
CA THR A 105 8.90 -4.04 -3.45
C THR A 105 10.44 -4.12 -3.37
N TYR A 106 11.13 -2.99 -3.45
CA TYR A 106 12.59 -2.94 -3.53
C TYR A 106 13.30 -3.00 -2.17
N GLY A 107 12.58 -2.76 -1.08
CA GLY A 107 13.11 -2.83 0.27
C GLY A 107 13.68 -1.50 0.77
N VAL A 108 14.06 -1.47 2.05
CA VAL A 108 14.63 -0.30 2.71
C VAL A 108 16.17 -0.36 2.70
N TYR A 109 16.80 0.76 2.33
CA TYR A 109 18.25 0.94 2.46
C TYR A 109 18.59 1.46 3.86
N LYS A 110 19.79 1.13 4.37
CA LYS A 110 20.22 1.60 5.71
C LYS A 110 20.21 3.11 5.79
N GLU A 111 20.68 3.74 4.72
CA GLU A 111 20.84 5.19 4.56
C GLU A 111 19.51 5.95 4.71
N ASP A 112 18.39 5.29 4.49
CA ASP A 112 17.05 5.89 4.55
C ASP A 112 16.41 5.76 5.95
N LEU A 113 16.97 4.95 6.86
CA LEU A 113 16.45 4.76 8.21
C LEU A 113 16.62 6.03 9.05
N ALA A 114 15.62 6.35 9.86
CA ALA A 114 15.62 7.55 10.69
C ALA A 114 16.76 7.61 11.72
N TRP A 115 17.31 6.45 12.10
CA TRP A 115 18.40 6.28 13.06
C TRP A 115 19.78 6.07 12.42
N ASN A 116 19.91 6.33 11.12
CA ASN A 116 21.15 6.03 10.38
C ASN A 116 22.23 7.13 10.46
N GLU A 117 22.08 8.15 11.31
CA GLU A 117 23.14 9.16 11.51
C GLU A 117 24.41 8.57 12.18
N GLU A 118 24.34 7.37 12.76
CA GLU A 118 25.47 6.73 13.48
C GLU A 118 26.02 5.42 12.87
N ILE A 119 25.68 5.04 11.63
CA ILE A 119 26.34 3.88 10.99
C ILE A 119 27.61 4.31 10.24
N ALA A 120 28.60 4.76 11.01
CA ALA A 120 29.98 4.83 10.55
C ALA A 120 30.58 3.41 10.55
N SER A 121 30.75 2.85 9.35
CA SER A 121 31.70 1.77 9.05
C SER A 121 31.61 0.51 9.93
N GLY A 122 30.68 -0.41 9.65
CA GLY A 122 30.81 -1.77 10.20
C GLY A 122 29.81 -2.78 9.66
N ASP A 123 28.52 -2.43 9.71
CA ASP A 123 27.46 -3.44 9.61
C ASP A 123 26.77 -3.51 8.24
N ALA A 124 27.35 -2.87 7.23
CA ALA A 124 26.81 -2.80 5.87
C ALA A 124 26.64 -4.19 5.19
N LEU A 125 27.32 -5.23 5.70
CA LEU A 125 27.38 -6.53 5.07
C LEU A 125 26.21 -7.47 5.39
N GLU A 126 25.54 -7.36 6.55
CA GLU A 126 24.45 -8.31 6.90
C GLU A 126 23.13 -8.02 6.17
N LEU A 127 22.76 -6.75 5.95
CA LEU A 127 21.49 -6.43 5.27
C LEU A 127 21.50 -6.72 3.76
N CYS A 128 22.68 -6.74 3.14
CA CYS A 128 22.80 -7.08 1.71
C CYS A 128 22.41 -8.55 1.44
N TRP A 129 22.58 -9.44 2.43
CA TRP A 129 22.13 -10.83 2.33
C TRP A 129 20.62 -10.96 2.38
N LEU A 130 19.92 -10.14 3.17
CA LEU A 130 18.46 -10.23 3.30
C LEU A 130 17.76 -9.80 1.99
N VAL A 131 18.22 -8.70 1.40
CA VAL A 131 17.74 -8.19 0.10
C VAL A 131 17.99 -9.20 -1.02
N ASN A 132 19.20 -9.78 -1.09
CA ASN A 132 19.52 -10.79 -2.11
C ASN A 132 18.77 -12.11 -1.92
N THR A 133 18.57 -12.56 -0.68
CA THR A 133 17.83 -13.79 -0.37
C THR A 133 16.36 -13.65 -0.72
N PHE A 134 15.77 -12.48 -0.47
CA PHE A 134 14.37 -12.21 -0.83
C PHE A 134 14.18 -12.14 -2.35
N LYS A 135 15.12 -11.52 -3.08
CA LYS A 135 15.11 -11.47 -4.55
C LYS A 135 15.25 -12.86 -5.18
N LEU A 136 15.99 -13.77 -4.54
CA LEU A 136 16.09 -15.18 -4.93
C LEU A 136 14.78 -15.95 -4.67
N TYR A 137 14.09 -15.68 -3.56
CA TYR A 137 12.82 -16.31 -3.24
C TYR A 137 11.67 -15.85 -4.16
N GLU A 138 11.61 -14.55 -4.43
CA GLU A 138 10.63 -13.96 -5.34
C GLU A 138 10.80 -14.47 -6.78
N ASN A 139 12.03 -14.60 -7.28
CA ASN A 139 12.29 -15.25 -8.57
C ASN A 139 11.81 -16.71 -8.60
N ARG A 140 11.89 -17.44 -7.49
CA ARG A 140 11.46 -18.85 -7.42
C ARG A 140 9.93 -18.99 -7.47
N LEU A 141 9.19 -18.03 -6.94
CA LEU A 141 7.72 -17.99 -6.95
C LEU A 141 7.13 -17.31 -8.20
N ALA A 142 7.78 -16.25 -8.71
CA ALA A 142 7.30 -15.50 -9.87
C ALA A 142 7.49 -16.26 -11.19
N THR A 143 8.52 -17.10 -11.31
CA THR A 143 8.79 -17.84 -12.56
C THR A 143 7.67 -18.83 -12.95
N PRO A 144 7.13 -19.66 -12.05
CA PRO A 144 6.00 -20.53 -12.40
C PRO A 144 4.69 -19.75 -12.63
N LEU A 145 4.43 -18.66 -11.89
CA LEU A 145 3.20 -17.87 -12.00
C LEU A 145 3.18 -17.02 -13.30
N ALA A 146 4.31 -16.39 -13.65
CA ALA A 146 4.45 -15.63 -14.89
C ALA A 146 4.44 -16.54 -16.14
N ALA A 147 4.92 -17.79 -16.02
CA ALA A 147 4.83 -18.77 -17.10
C ALA A 147 3.39 -19.26 -17.34
N PHE A 148 2.55 -19.27 -16.31
CA PHE A 148 1.12 -19.59 -16.41
C PHE A 148 0.31 -18.45 -17.03
N LEU A 149 0.59 -17.20 -16.65
CA LEU A 149 -0.15 -16.02 -17.12
C LEU A 149 0.33 -15.51 -18.50
N PHE A 150 1.60 -15.72 -18.87
CA PHE A 150 2.18 -15.23 -20.12
C PHE A 150 3.00 -16.32 -20.84
N PRO A 151 2.36 -17.18 -21.65
CA PRO A 151 3.02 -18.31 -22.28
C PRO A 151 4.05 -17.90 -23.33
N ASP A 152 3.88 -16.72 -23.96
CA ASP A 152 4.81 -16.21 -24.98
C ASP A 152 6.09 -15.59 -24.37
N SER A 153 7.24 -16.01 -24.91
CA SER A 153 8.58 -15.64 -24.44
C SER A 153 8.93 -14.15 -24.63
N ALA A 154 8.29 -13.49 -25.60
CA ALA A 154 8.49 -12.06 -25.85
C ALA A 154 7.77 -11.19 -24.81
N ALA A 155 6.56 -11.60 -24.39
CA ALA A 155 5.78 -10.92 -23.34
C ALA A 155 6.47 -11.01 -21.96
N ARG A 156 7.16 -12.12 -21.68
CA ARG A 156 7.93 -12.32 -20.45
C ARG A 156 9.05 -11.29 -20.24
N LYS A 157 9.76 -10.89 -21.29
CA LYS A 157 10.84 -9.88 -21.20
C LYS A 157 10.32 -8.47 -20.93
N GLN A 158 9.08 -8.19 -21.32
CA GLN A 158 8.46 -6.87 -21.15
C GLN A 158 7.78 -6.75 -19.77
N ALA A 159 7.22 -7.84 -19.25
CA ALA A 159 6.68 -7.91 -17.88
C ALA A 159 7.75 -7.64 -16.81
N HIS A 160 8.98 -8.15 -16.97
CA HIS A 160 10.10 -7.85 -16.06
C HIS A 160 10.51 -6.37 -15.98
N ARG A 161 10.08 -5.52 -16.93
CA ARG A 161 10.36 -4.08 -16.96
C ARG A 161 9.18 -3.20 -16.52
N LEU A 162 7.98 -3.77 -16.39
CA LEU A 162 6.72 -3.02 -16.21
C LEU A 162 5.99 -3.38 -14.93
N LEU A 163 6.70 -3.90 -13.92
CA LEU A 163 6.15 -4.17 -12.60
C LEU A 163 6.36 -2.98 -11.63
N PRO A 164 5.74 -1.80 -11.79
CA PRO A 164 5.51 -0.95 -10.63
C PRO A 164 4.06 -0.94 -10.16
N VAL A 165 3.07 -1.36 -10.96
CA VAL A 165 1.68 -1.46 -10.46
C VAL A 165 0.96 -2.57 -11.22
N CYS A 166 0.63 -3.67 -10.54
CA CYS A 166 -0.32 -4.65 -11.04
C CYS A 166 -1.44 -4.81 -10.02
N LEU A 167 -2.60 -4.23 -10.34
CA LEU A 167 -3.87 -4.57 -9.72
C LEU A 167 -4.29 -5.94 -10.27
N PHE A 168 -4.31 -6.96 -9.41
CA PHE A 168 -4.80 -8.28 -9.79
C PHE A 168 -6.20 -8.48 -9.19
N PRO A 169 -7.25 -8.60 -10.00
CA PRO A 169 -8.51 -9.16 -9.52
C PRO A 169 -8.30 -10.65 -9.24
N VAL A 170 -8.67 -11.10 -8.05
CA VAL A 170 -8.73 -12.52 -7.73
C VAL A 170 -9.99 -13.08 -8.39
N PHE A 171 -9.82 -13.91 -9.42
CA PHE A 171 -10.92 -14.71 -9.96
C PHE A 171 -10.99 -16.01 -9.15
N THR A 172 -12.16 -16.24 -8.55
CA THR A 172 -12.59 -17.49 -7.87
C THR A 172 -12.58 -18.68 -8.81
#